data_AF-A0A838U7A6-F1
#
_entry.id   AF-A0A838U7A6-F1
#
_cell.length_a   1.000
_cell.length_b   1.000
_cell.length_c   1.000
_cell.angle_alpha   90.00
_cell.angle_beta   90.00
_cell.angle_gamma   90.00
#
_symmetry.space_group_name_H-M   'P 1'
#
loop_
_entity.id
_entity.type
_entity.pdbx_description
1 polymer ?
#
loop_
_entity_poly.entity_id
_entity_poly.type
_entity_poly.pdbx_seq_one_letter_code
_entity_poly.pdbx_strand_id
1 'polypeptide(L)'
;MSEEVTQSSEEPITEVAAPAAESQEATETPAEPAVEPEDVSYQAVEKDGTVTAIWEMQGRKHLRTIDPRSPEGKQILALFETAA
;
A
#
# COMPACT_ATOMS: atom_id res chain seq x y z
N MET A 1 49.67 6.95 -24.19
CA MET A 1 49.92 6.21 -22.93
C MET A 1 49.20 6.99 -21.85
N SER A 2 48.26 6.32 -21.22
CA SER A 2 47.28 6.84 -20.27
C SER A 2 47.90 7.65 -19.15
N GLU A 3 47.26 8.75 -18.79
CA GLU A 3 47.50 9.47 -17.54
C GLU A 3 47.02 8.59 -16.38
N GLU A 4 47.97 8.09 -15.60
CA GLU A 4 47.72 7.57 -14.25
C GLU A 4 48.68 8.31 -13.32
N VAL A 5 48.14 9.28 -12.58
CA VAL A 5 48.80 9.81 -11.37
C VAL A 5 47.85 9.52 -10.23
N THR A 6 47.97 8.31 -9.70
CA THR A 6 47.57 8.00 -8.34
C THR A 6 48.66 8.48 -7.41
N GLN A 7 48.39 9.52 -6.62
CA GLN A 7 49.17 9.79 -5.41
C GLN A 7 48.24 10.24 -4.29
N SER A 8 47.52 9.26 -3.72
CA SER A 8 46.94 9.36 -2.39
C SER A 8 48.08 9.50 -1.39
N SER A 9 48.22 10.69 -0.81
CA SER A 9 49.15 10.99 0.27
C SER A 9 48.40 10.90 1.61
N GLU A 10 48.78 9.88 2.39
CA GLU A 10 49.11 9.92 3.83
C GLU A 10 48.11 10.65 4.77
N GLU A 11 47.20 9.91 5.44
CA GLU A 11 47.27 9.45 6.86
C GLU A 11 46.92 10.58 7.89
N PRO A 12 46.83 10.31 9.20
CA PRO A 12 45.64 9.82 9.90
C PRO A 12 45.21 10.77 11.04
N ILE A 13 43.91 10.94 11.30
CA ILE A 13 43.47 11.53 12.57
C ILE A 13 42.49 10.60 13.29
N THR A 14 43.04 9.94 14.29
CA THR A 14 42.35 9.19 15.33
C THR A 14 41.66 10.15 16.29
N GLU A 15 40.39 9.85 16.56
CA GLU A 15 39.68 10.02 17.83
C GLU A 15 39.48 11.43 18.40
N VAL A 16 38.24 11.91 18.30
CA VAL A 16 37.60 12.56 19.46
C VAL A 16 36.32 11.81 19.77
N ALA A 17 36.36 11.15 20.92
CA ALA A 17 35.25 10.52 21.59
C ALA A 17 34.06 11.49 21.79
N ALA A 18 32.87 11.01 21.46
CA ALA A 18 31.63 11.45 22.08
C ALA A 18 30.67 10.25 22.20
N PRO A 19 30.71 9.47 23.30
CA PRO A 19 29.62 8.57 23.63
C PRO A 19 28.49 9.40 24.25
N ALA A 20 27.63 9.96 23.41
CA ALA A 20 26.44 10.66 23.86
C ALA A 20 25.20 9.99 23.24
N ALA A 21 24.68 9.07 24.05
CA ALA A 21 23.27 8.70 24.14
C ALA A 21 22.62 8.18 22.85
N GLU A 22 22.45 6.86 22.83
CA GLU A 22 21.23 6.18 22.39
C GLU A 22 20.00 7.08 22.60
N SER A 23 19.58 7.76 21.54
CA SER A 23 18.19 8.14 21.36
C SER A 23 17.54 7.03 20.55
N GLN A 24 17.13 6.03 21.30
CA GLN A 24 15.86 5.33 21.15
C GLN A 24 15.40 5.17 19.70
N GLU A 25 15.57 3.94 19.20
CA GLU A 25 14.60 3.29 18.32
C GLU A 25 13.17 3.59 18.81
N ALA A 26 12.59 4.67 18.31
CA ALA A 26 11.17 4.70 18.03
C ALA A 26 11.05 4.18 16.60
N THR A 27 11.15 2.86 16.45
CA THR A 27 10.43 2.18 15.37
C THR A 27 8.95 2.39 15.68
N GLU A 28 8.44 3.57 15.35
CA GLU A 28 7.03 3.79 15.10
C GLU A 28 6.68 2.80 13.99
N THR A 29 6.13 1.67 14.45
CA THR A 29 5.28 0.78 13.69
C THR A 29 4.44 1.65 12.77
N PRO A 30 4.36 1.33 11.46
CA PRO A 30 3.68 2.16 10.49
C PRO A 30 2.30 2.49 11.05
N ALA A 31 2.11 3.77 11.38
CA ALA A 31 0.79 4.34 11.33
C ALA A 31 0.41 4.24 9.86
N GLU A 32 -0.18 3.10 9.49
CA GLU A 32 -1.10 3.04 8.37
C GLU A 32 -2.01 4.25 8.59
N PRO A 33 -1.93 5.28 7.73
CA PRO A 33 -2.96 6.29 7.78
C PRO A 33 -4.24 5.50 7.55
N ALA A 34 -5.12 5.53 8.56
CA ALA A 34 -6.50 5.14 8.40
C ALA A 34 -6.95 5.85 7.12
N VAL A 35 -7.02 5.09 6.03
CA VAL A 35 -7.50 5.55 4.74
C VAL A 35 -8.90 6.00 5.06
N GLU A 36 -9.10 7.32 5.13
CA GLU A 36 -10.42 7.93 5.15
C GLU A 36 -11.23 7.16 4.11
N PRO A 37 -12.44 6.65 4.43
CA PRO A 37 -13.12 5.70 3.56
C PRO A 37 -13.39 6.40 2.23
N GLU A 38 -12.45 6.24 1.30
CA GLU A 38 -12.57 6.69 -0.07
C GLU A 38 -13.80 5.94 -0.56
N ASP A 39 -14.95 6.61 -0.65
CA ASP A 39 -16.28 6.03 -0.80
C ASP A 39 -16.28 4.82 -1.77
N VAL A 40 -16.06 3.61 -1.23
CA VAL A 40 -15.95 2.39 -2.03
C VAL A 40 -17.37 1.90 -2.21
N SER A 41 -17.91 2.19 -3.38
CA SER A 41 -19.23 1.77 -3.82
C SER A 41 -19.10 0.54 -4.70
N TYR A 42 -19.94 -0.48 -4.47
CA TYR A 42 -19.97 -1.67 -5.31
C TYR A 42 -21.20 -1.64 -6.23
N GLN A 43 -21.02 -2.00 -7.49
CA GLN A 43 -22.12 -2.07 -8.47
C GLN A 43 -22.18 -3.45 -9.13
N ALA A 44 -23.27 -4.19 -8.89
CA ALA A 44 -23.50 -5.49 -9.50
C ALA A 44 -23.99 -5.33 -10.95
N VAL A 45 -23.33 -6.01 -11.89
CA VAL A 45 -23.72 -6.09 -13.29
C VAL A 45 -24.46 -7.40 -13.51
N GLU A 46 -25.77 -7.31 -13.68
CA GLU A 46 -26.64 -8.45 -13.93
C GLU A 46 -26.90 -8.65 -15.41
N LYS A 47 -26.86 -9.91 -15.85
CA LYS A 47 -27.23 -10.32 -17.20
C LYS A 47 -28.10 -11.56 -17.10
N ASP A 48 -29.25 -11.56 -17.77
CA ASP A 48 -30.20 -12.68 -17.76
C ASP A 48 -30.60 -13.11 -16.32
N GLY A 49 -30.69 -12.15 -15.38
CA GLY A 49 -31.03 -12.40 -13.98
C GLY A 49 -29.92 -13.04 -13.13
N THR A 50 -28.68 -13.10 -13.63
CA THR A 50 -27.51 -13.57 -12.89
C THR A 50 -26.48 -12.45 -12.79
N VAL A 51 -25.95 -12.19 -11.58
CA VAL A 51 -24.81 -11.29 -11.40
C VAL A 51 -23.60 -11.89 -12.13
N THR A 52 -23.06 -11.15 -13.09
CA THR A 52 -21.93 -11.58 -13.93
C THR A 52 -20.61 -10.97 -13.51
N ALA A 53 -20.66 -9.79 -12.89
CA ALA A 53 -19.52 -9.03 -12.43
C ALA A 53 -19.96 -8.06 -11.34
N ILE A 54 -19.06 -7.74 -10.43
CA ILE A 54 -19.24 -6.68 -9.43
C ILE A 54 -18.15 -5.66 -9.64
N TRP A 55 -18.49 -4.40 -9.81
CA TRP A 55 -17.52 -3.33 -9.99
C TRP A 55 -17.25 -2.67 -8.65
N GLU A 56 -15.97 -2.67 -8.25
CA GLU A 56 -15.47 -1.83 -7.17
C GLU A 56 -15.25 -0.43 -7.74
N MET A 57 -16.00 0.53 -7.23
CA MET A 57 -15.92 1.94 -7.58
C MET A 57 -15.43 2.70 -6.36
N GLN A 58 -14.56 3.69 -6.56
CA GLN A 58 -14.16 4.65 -5.52
C GLN A 58 -14.62 6.02 -5.98
N GLY A 59 -15.70 6.50 -5.39
CA GLY A 59 -16.46 7.64 -5.89
C GLY A 59 -16.95 7.42 -7.34
N ARG A 60 -16.25 8.00 -8.33
CA ARG A 60 -16.59 7.92 -9.77
C ARG A 60 -15.65 7.06 -10.60
N LYS A 61 -14.61 6.51 -9.98
CA LYS A 61 -13.55 5.75 -10.65
C LYS A 61 -13.81 4.26 -10.48
N HIS A 62 -13.75 3.48 -11.56
CA HIS A 62 -13.68 2.02 -11.46
C HIS A 62 -12.27 1.59 -11.04
N LEU A 63 -12.16 0.84 -9.93
CA LEU A 63 -10.89 0.22 -9.54
C LEU A 63 -10.72 -1.12 -10.21
N ARG A 64 -11.66 -2.04 -9.98
CA ARG A 64 -11.55 -3.42 -10.44
C ARG A 64 -12.90 -4.08 -10.58
N THR A 65 -12.91 -5.14 -11.39
CA THR A 65 -14.03 -6.07 -11.48
C THR A 65 -13.77 -7.27 -10.58
N ILE A 66 -14.68 -7.47 -9.64
CA ILE A 66 -14.71 -8.58 -8.69
C ILE A 66 -15.65 -9.65 -9.25
N ASP A 67 -15.20 -10.89 -9.23
CA ASP A 67 -16.02 -12.02 -9.65
C ASP A 67 -17.07 -12.34 -8.56
N PRO A 68 -18.37 -12.44 -8.92
CA PRO A 68 -19.45 -12.62 -7.93
C PRO A 68 -19.41 -13.97 -7.21
N ARG A 69 -18.68 -14.96 -7.74
CA ARG A 69 -18.55 -16.29 -7.12
C ARG A 69 -17.31 -16.39 -6.23
N SER A 70 -16.41 -15.41 -6.30
CA SER A 70 -15.23 -15.33 -5.44
C SER A 70 -15.62 -15.02 -3.99
N PRO A 71 -14.76 -15.32 -3.00
CA PRO A 71 -15.04 -15.05 -1.59
C PRO A 71 -15.37 -13.58 -1.31
N GLU A 72 -14.68 -12.66 -1.97
CA GLU A 72 -14.93 -11.22 -1.88
C GLU A 72 -16.29 -10.85 -2.50
N GLY A 73 -16.56 -11.29 -3.73
CA GLY A 73 -17.85 -11.06 -4.40
C GLY A 73 -19.05 -11.59 -3.61
N LYS A 74 -18.92 -12.77 -2.98
CA LYS A 74 -19.95 -13.35 -2.11
C LYS A 74 -20.21 -12.51 -0.86
N GLN A 75 -19.14 -12.00 -0.24
CA GLN A 75 -19.29 -11.10 0.91
C GLN A 75 -19.99 -9.81 0.51
N ILE A 76 -19.60 -9.22 -0.63
CA ILE A 76 -20.25 -8.03 -1.15
C ILE A 76 -21.73 -8.31 -1.42
N LEU A 77 -22.07 -9.37 -2.16
CA LEU A 77 -23.46 -9.75 -2.42
C LEU A 77 -24.27 -9.95 -1.13
N ALA A 78 -23.70 -10.60 -0.12
CA ALA A 78 -24.37 -10.78 1.17
C ALA A 78 -24.68 -9.45 1.88
N LEU A 79 -23.82 -8.43 1.74
CA LEU A 79 -24.08 -7.09 2.28
C LEU A 79 -25.27 -6.42 1.57
N PHE A 80 -25.45 -6.64 0.26
CA PHE A 80 -26.60 -6.12 -0.48
C PHE A 80 -27.88 -6.92 -0.21
N GLU A 81 -27.80 -8.25 -0.04
CA GLU A 81 -28.94 -9.08 0.34
C GLU A 81 -29.41 -8.81 1.78
N THR A 82 -28.49 -8.54 2.72
CA THR A 82 -28.87 -8.33 4.13
C THR A 82 -29.44 -6.94 4.43
N ALA A 83 -29.34 -5.99 3.49
CA ALA A 83 -29.86 -4.63 3.62
C ALA A 83 -31.31 -4.47 3.10
N ALA A 84 -31.93 -5.55 2.63
CA ALA A 84 -33.31 -5.58 2.11
C ALA A 84 -34.35 -5.98 3.18
#